data_AF-A0A8S2ZM89-F1
#
_entry.id   AF-A0A8S2ZM89-F1
#
_cell.length_a   1.000
_cell.length_b   1.000
_cell.length_c   1.000
_cell.angle_alpha   90.00
_cell.angle_beta   90.00
_cell.angle_gamma   90.00
#
_symmetry.space_group_name_H-M   'P 1'
#
loop_
_entity.id
_entity.type
_entity.pdbx_description
1 polymer ?
#
loop_
_entity_poly.entity_id
_entity_poly.type
_entity_poly.pdbx_seq_one_letter_code
_entity_poly.pdbx_strand_id
1 'polypeptide(L)' 'KTPVIVAIKGKDREFGEAAISRSSKIPSQSYMFLRELVGKSLDNPAVQQFLQRFPYYNLKT' A
#
# COMPACT_ATOMS: atom_id res chain seq x y z
N LYS A 1 0.01 7.82 18.07
CA LYS A 1 0.74 6.84 17.20
C LYS A 1 0.29 7.09 15.78
N THR A 2 1.19 7.39 14.85
CA THR A 2 0.82 7.72 13.46
C THR A 2 0.83 6.47 12.59
N PRO A 3 -0.23 6.21 11.79
CA PRO A 3 -0.29 5.03 10.93
C PRO A 3 0.68 5.15 9.75
N VAL A 4 1.30 4.02 9.37
CA VAL A 4 2.22 3.95 8.23
C VAL A 4 1.42 3.63 6.97
N ILE A 5 0.89 4.69 6.37
CA ILE A 5 0.07 4.64 5.17
C ILE A 5 0.33 5.91 4.34
N VAL A 6 0.35 5.75 3.02
CA VAL A 6 0.40 6.86 2.07
C VAL A 6 -0.72 6.71 1.05
N ALA A 7 -1.40 7.80 0.72
CA ALA A 7 -2.36 7.81 -0.37
C ALA A 7 -1.88 8.75 -1.47
N ILE A 8 -1.89 8.28 -2.72
CA ILE A 8 -1.38 9.01 -3.89
C ILE A 8 -2.56 9.33 -4.81
N LYS A 9 -2.78 10.61 -5.09
CA LYS A 9 -3.79 11.08 -6.04
C LYS A 9 -3.17 12.08 -7.00
N GLY A 10 -2.83 11.61 -8.20
CA GLY A 10 -2.12 12.44 -9.18
C GLY A 10 -0.76 12.87 -8.61
N LYS A 11 -0.59 14.17 -8.34
CA LYS A 11 0.64 14.74 -7.77
C LYS A 11 0.60 14.85 -6.25
N ASP A 12 -0.58 14.69 -5.64
CA ASP A 12 -0.76 14.88 -4.21
C ASP A 12 -0.49 13.59 -3.45
N ARG A 13 0.11 13.75 -2.27
CA ARG A 13 0.43 12.66 -1.35
C ARG A 13 -0.11 13.01 0.03
N GLU A 14 -0.97 12.15 0.56
CA GLU A 14 -1.49 12.22 1.92
C GLU A 14 -0.82 11.14 2.77
N PHE A 15 -0.58 11.43 4.05
CA PHE A 15 0.10 10.51 4.98
C PHE A 15 -0.70 10.37 6.27
N GLY A 16 -0.53 9.24 6.94
CA GLY A 16 -1.12 9.02 8.26
C GLY A 16 -2.65 9.01 8.23
N GLU A 17 -3.28 9.66 9.21
CA GLU A 17 -4.75 9.67 9.35
C GLU A 17 -5.48 10.21 8.11
N ALA A 18 -4.90 11.19 7.42
CA ALA A 18 -5.47 11.74 6.19
C ALA A 18 -5.59 10.66 5.09
N ALA A 19 -4.57 9.80 4.97
CA ALA A 19 -4.57 8.71 4.00
C ALA A 19 -5.46 7.53 4.40
N ILE A 20 -5.77 7.34 5.69
CA ILE A 20 -6.74 6.34 6.16
C ILE A 20 -8.12 6.63 5.59
N SER A 21 -8.60 7.87 5.70
CA SER A 21 -9.91 8.26 5.17
C SER A 21 -10.04 7.94 3.67
N ARG A 22 -8.94 8.08 2.92
CA ARG A 22 -8.91 7.72 1.50
C ARG A 22 -8.88 6.22 1.25
N SER A 23 -8.19 5.44 2.08
CA SER A 23 -8.11 3.96 1.91
C SER A 23 -9.47 3.28 1.96
N SER A 24 -10.41 3.79 2.77
CA SER A 24 -11.78 3.27 2.84
C SER A 24 -12.61 3.59 1.59
N LYS A 25 -12.24 4.64 0.84
CA LYS A 25 -13.00 5.11 -0.35
C LYS A 25 -12.39 4.60 -1.66
N ILE A 26 -11.07 4.67 -1.78
CA ILE A 26 -10.31 4.34 -3.00
C ILE A 26 -9.05 3.56 -2.60
N PRO A 27 -9.19 2.26 -2.27
CA PRO A 27 -8.10 1.46 -1.73
C PRO A 27 -6.92 1.31 -2.70
N SER A 28 -7.15 1.34 -4.01
CA SER A 28 -6.11 1.28 -5.04
C SER A 28 -5.10 2.43 -5.01
N GLN A 29 -5.48 3.57 -4.41
CA GLN A 29 -4.63 4.75 -4.28
C GLN A 29 -3.90 4.83 -2.94
N SER A 30 -4.27 3.98 -1.97
CA SER A 30 -3.73 4.02 -0.61
C SER A 30 -2.86 2.81 -0.35
N TYR A 31 -1.59 3.02 -0.02
CA TYR A 31 -0.59 1.98 0.22
C TYR A 31 -0.28 1.83 1.71
N MET A 32 -0.46 0.62 2.22
CA MET A 32 -0.18 0.23 3.60
C MET A 32 0.59 -1.09 3.66
N PHE A 33 1.25 -1.36 4.79
CA PHE A 33 2.07 -2.56 5.02
C PHE A 33 3.25 -2.78 4.05
N LEU A 34 3.62 -1.78 3.23
CA LEU A 34 4.76 -1.89 2.30
C LEU A 34 6.09 -2.25 2.97
N ARG A 35 6.26 -1.94 4.27
CA ARG A 35 7.44 -2.32 5.04
C ARG A 35 7.67 -3.84 5.07
N GLU A 36 6.62 -4.63 4.94
CA GLU A 36 6.70 -6.09 4.94
C GLU A 36 7.30 -6.65 3.63
N LEU A 37 7.40 -5.83 2.59
CA LEU A 37 7.88 -6.22 1.26
C LEU A 37 9.32 -5.76 1.00
N VAL A 38 9.83 -4.81 1.78
CA VAL A 38 11.15 -4.21 1.54
C VAL A 38 12.22 -5.29 1.55
N GLY A 39 12.99 -5.37 0.46
CA GLY A 39 14.07 -6.34 0.29
C GLY A 39 13.63 -7.74 -0.15
N LYS A 40 12.33 -8.00 -0.38
CA LYS A 40 11.83 -9.29 -0.86
C LYS A 40 11.70 -9.29 -2.38
N SER A 41 12.06 -10.41 -3.02
CA SER A 41 11.72 -10.67 -4.43
C SER A 41 10.22 -10.81 -4.62
N LEU A 42 9.70 -10.54 -5.83
CA LEU A 42 8.30 -10.74 -6.18
C LEU A 42 7.85 -12.19 -6.02
N ASP A 43 8.75 -13.16 -6.22
CA ASP A 43 8.46 -14.60 -6.06
C ASP A 43 8.38 -15.02 -4.58
N ASN A 44 8.69 -14.13 -3.63
CA ASN A 44 8.63 -14.45 -2.22
C ASN A 44 7.18 -14.75 -1.80
N PRO A 45 6.90 -15.88 -1.11
CA PRO A 45 5.55 -16.24 -0.68
C PRO A 45 4.85 -15.15 0.14
N ALA A 46 5.60 -14.36 0.91
CA ALA A 46 5.05 -13.24 1.67
C ALA A 46 4.55 -12.10 0.75
N VAL A 47 5.21 -11.87 -0.39
CA VAL A 47 4.77 -10.90 -1.39
C VAL A 47 3.50 -11.41 -2.07
N GLN A 48 3.42 -12.71 -2.38
CA GLN A 48 2.22 -13.32 -2.96
C GLN A 48 1.01 -13.24 -2.01
N GLN A 49 1.20 -13.53 -0.72
CA GLN A 49 0.16 -13.36 0.31
C GLN A 49 -0.28 -11.91 0.46
N PHE A 50 0.68 -10.98 0.41
CA PHE A 50 0.37 -9.55 0.43
C PHE A 50 -0.50 -9.15 -0.77
N LEU A 51 -0.18 -9.62 -1.98
CA LEU A 51 -0.97 -9.36 -3.18
C LEU A 51 -2.38 -9.97 -3.10
N GLN A 52 -2.53 -11.14 -2.49
CA GLN A 52 -3.87 -11.71 -2.22
C GLN A 52 -4.70 -10.84 -1.26
N ARG A 53 -4.05 -10.25 -0.25
CA ARG A 53 -4.70 -9.35 0.70
C ARG A 53 -5.02 -7.97 0.10
N PHE A 54 -4.18 -7.50 -0.83
CA PHE A 54 -4.27 -6.20 -1.47
C PHE A 54 -4.27 -6.33 -3.00
N PRO A 55 -5.33 -6.89 -3.60
CA PRO A 55 -5.37 -7.26 -5.02
C PRO A 55 -5.35 -6.06 -5.99
N TYR A 56 -5.50 -4.85 -5.46
CA TYR A 56 -5.51 -3.60 -6.21
C TYR A 56 -4.11 -2.97 -6.36
N TYR A 57 -3.08 -3.49 -5.67
CA TYR A 57 -1.71 -3.02 -5.86
C TYR A 57 -1.07 -3.72 -7.06
N ASN A 58 -0.44 -2.93 -7.92
CA ASN A 58 0.27 -3.43 -9.07
C ASN A 58 1.78 -3.23 -8.85
N LEU A 59 2.45 -4.25 -8.31
CA LEU A 59 3.89 -4.26 -8.13
C LEU A 59 4.54 -4.59 -9.48
N LYS A 60 5.29 -3.64 -10.04
CA LYS A 60 6.05 -3.82 -11.28
C LYS A 60 7.53 -3.60 -11.01
N THR A 61 8.38 -4.40 -11.67
CA THR A 61 9.83 -4.28 -11.65
C THR A 61 10.30 -3.14 -12.54
#